data_AF-A0A1U7NH55-F1
#
_entry.id   AF-A0A1U7NH55-F1
#
_cell.length_a   1.000
_cell.length_b   1.000
_cell.length_c   1.000
_cell.angle_alpha   90.00
_cell.angle_beta   90.00
_cell.angle_gamma   90.00
#
_symmetry.space_group_name_H-M   'P 1'
#
loop_
_entity.id
_entity.type
_entity.pdbx_description
1 polymer ?
#
loop_
_entity_poly.entity_id
_entity_poly.type
_entity_poly.pdbx_seq_one_letter_code
_entity_poly.pdbx_strand_id
1 'polypeptide(L)'
;MLWDIFKSSSRNTKRAPAPVSRPVEPEEYFHGVPLSELSDLAKTINKGIRCSLDNSGFLIFHYWTNRGNITVSAQNSVDENGKLYKLFSYHYPGQNWCPLDDFIDKANETFTFTPGRPRNE
;
A
#
# COMPACT_ATOMS: atom_id res chain seq x y z
N MET A 1 48.44 -42.71 -37.47
CA MET A 1 47.97 -41.45 -36.85
C MET A 1 46.47 -41.60 -36.69
N LEU A 2 46.02 -41.72 -35.44
CA LEU A 2 44.62 -41.91 -35.05
C LEU A 2 43.86 -40.59 -35.21
N TRP A 3 42.62 -40.68 -35.70
CA TRP A 3 41.69 -39.56 -35.82
C TRP A 3 41.09 -39.18 -34.46
N ASP A 4 41.01 -37.87 -34.21
CA ASP A 4 40.51 -37.25 -32.98
C ASP A 4 39.01 -37.55 -32.72
N ILE A 5 38.72 -37.91 -31.47
CA ILE A 5 37.37 -38.18 -30.95
C ILE A 5 36.78 -36.87 -30.44
N PHE A 6 35.67 -36.43 -31.06
CA PHE A 6 34.83 -35.34 -30.57
C PHE A 6 33.59 -35.89 -29.83
N LYS A 7 33.09 -35.10 -28.87
CA LYS A 7 31.84 -35.21 -28.06
C LYS A 7 32.01 -36.00 -26.74
N SER A 8 31.55 -35.54 -25.58
CA SER A 8 30.44 -34.63 -25.29
C SER A 8 30.65 -33.84 -23.99
N SER A 9 30.38 -32.54 -24.01
CA SER A 9 30.24 -31.72 -22.80
C SER A 9 28.76 -31.69 -22.42
N SER A 10 28.40 -32.46 -21.40
CA SER A 10 27.05 -32.47 -20.82
C SER A 10 26.83 -31.18 -20.03
N ARG A 11 26.23 -30.17 -20.68
CA ARG A 11 25.74 -28.97 -20.00
C ARG A 11 24.40 -29.28 -19.35
N ASN A 12 24.46 -29.59 -18.06
CA ASN A 12 23.30 -29.70 -17.18
C ASN A 12 22.63 -28.32 -17.07
N THR A 13 21.65 -28.08 -17.95
CA THR A 13 20.92 -26.82 -18.00
C THR A 13 19.82 -26.89 -16.96
N LYS A 14 20.07 -26.34 -15.77
CA LYS A 14 19.04 -26.11 -14.76
C LYS A 14 17.95 -25.24 -15.39
N ARG A 15 16.80 -25.84 -15.71
CA ARG A 15 15.61 -25.11 -16.18
C ARG A 15 15.25 -24.10 -15.09
N ALA A 16 15.21 -22.82 -15.44
CA ALA A 16 14.63 -21.78 -14.60
C ALA A 16 13.16 -22.14 -14.31
N PRO A 17 12.67 -21.99 -13.06
CA PRO A 17 11.25 -22.15 -12.80
C PRO A 17 10.47 -21.13 -13.62
N ALA A 18 9.39 -21.59 -14.26
CA ALA A 18 8.51 -20.74 -15.05
C ALA A 18 8.02 -19.53 -14.22
N PRO A 19 7.83 -18.35 -14.82
CA PRO A 19 7.26 -17.21 -14.12
C PRO A 19 5.86 -17.60 -13.62
N VAL A 20 5.72 -17.76 -12.31
CA VAL A 20 4.44 -17.96 -11.65
C VAL A 20 3.64 -16.68 -11.87
N SER A 21 2.68 -16.71 -12.79
CA SER A 21 1.74 -15.62 -13.00
C SER A 21 0.99 -15.41 -11.70
N ARG A 22 1.28 -14.32 -10.97
CA ARG A 22 0.53 -13.97 -9.77
C ARG A 22 -0.93 -13.78 -10.20
N PRO A 23 -1.91 -14.39 -9.52
CA PRO A 23 -3.31 -14.06 -9.77
C PRO A 23 -3.48 -12.56 -9.58
N VAL A 24 -4.04 -11.89 -10.59
CA VAL A 24 -4.39 -10.48 -10.53
C VAL A 24 -5.56 -10.41 -9.56
N GLU A 25 -5.29 -10.02 -8.31
CA GLU A 25 -6.36 -9.83 -7.33
C GLU A 25 -7.30 -8.72 -7.84
N PRO A 26 -8.62 -8.86 -7.62
CA PRO A 26 -9.57 -7.82 -8.03
C PRO A 26 -9.18 -6.51 -7.36
N GLU A 27 -9.03 -5.46 -8.16
CA GLU A 27 -8.64 -4.15 -7.67
C GLU A 27 -9.76 -3.55 -6.83
N GLU A 28 -9.46 -3.26 -5.57
CA GLU A 28 -10.39 -2.61 -4.65
C GLU A 28 -10.33 -1.09 -4.83
N TYR A 29 -11.47 -0.43 -4.59
CA TYR A 29 -11.61 1.02 -4.72
C TYR A 29 -12.09 1.61 -3.38
N PHE A 30 -11.47 2.70 -2.96
CA PHE A 30 -11.87 3.51 -1.83
C PHE A 30 -12.41 4.84 -2.32
N HIS A 31 -13.73 5.05 -2.22
CA HIS A 31 -14.38 6.29 -2.67
C HIS A 31 -14.01 6.72 -4.11
N GLY A 32 -13.87 5.75 -5.01
CA GLY A 32 -13.53 5.99 -6.42
C GLY A 32 -12.03 6.02 -6.73
N VAL A 33 -11.15 5.93 -5.72
CA VAL A 33 -9.69 5.85 -5.91
C VAL A 33 -9.25 4.39 -5.75
N PRO A 34 -8.47 3.83 -6.68
CA PRO A 34 -7.98 2.46 -6.55
C PRO A 34 -7.01 2.34 -5.37
N LEU A 35 -7.13 1.24 -4.63
CA LEU A 35 -6.31 0.96 -3.45
C LEU A 35 -4.83 0.76 -3.79
N SER A 36 -4.54 0.36 -5.03
CA SER A 36 -3.19 0.25 -5.59
C SER A 36 -2.48 1.61 -5.58
N GLU A 37 -3.12 2.65 -6.10
CA GLU A 37 -2.60 4.03 -6.12
C GLU A 37 -2.44 4.60 -4.71
N LEU A 38 -3.40 4.36 -3.82
CA LEU A 38 -3.28 4.76 -2.41
C LEU A 38 -2.11 4.06 -1.73
N SER A 39 -1.89 2.78 -2.04
CA SER A 39 -0.76 2.02 -1.51
C SER A 39 0.58 2.48 -2.10
N ASP A 40 0.60 2.92 -3.35
CA ASP A 40 1.80 3.50 -3.96
C ASP A 40 2.10 4.88 -3.38
N LEU A 41 1.08 5.72 -3.17
CA LEU A 41 1.23 6.97 -2.44
C LEU A 41 1.75 6.70 -1.02
N ALA A 42 1.20 5.71 -0.31
CA ALA A 42 1.63 5.35 1.04
C ALA A 42 3.12 5.04 1.12
N LYS A 43 3.70 4.37 0.11
CA LYS A 43 5.15 4.09 0.05
C LYS A 43 6.00 5.35 -0.15
N THR A 44 5.45 6.43 -0.68
CA THR A 44 6.15 7.72 -0.80
C THR A 44 6.20 8.50 0.52
N ILE A 45 5.33 8.14 1.48
CA ILE A 45 5.30 8.76 2.80
C ILE A 45 6.40 8.14 3.66
N ASN A 46 7.07 8.99 4.45
CA ASN A 46 8.06 8.51 5.40
C ASN A 46 7.42 7.47 6.35
N LYS A 47 7.99 6.26 6.39
CA LYS A 47 7.48 5.11 7.16
C LYS A 47 6.16 4.51 6.68
N GLY A 48 5.54 5.03 5.62
CA GLY A 48 4.33 4.42 5.05
C GLY A 48 4.65 3.08 4.38
N ILE A 49 3.69 2.14 4.46
CA ILE A 49 3.86 0.76 3.97
C ILE A 49 2.86 0.48 2.85
N ARG A 50 1.58 0.60 3.16
CA ARG A 50 0.47 0.29 2.25
C ARG A 50 -0.86 0.79 2.81
N CYS A 51 -1.89 0.76 1.98
CA CYS A 51 -3.27 0.92 2.39
C CYS A 51 -4.02 -0.40 2.33
N SER A 52 -5.04 -0.56 3.16
CA SER A 52 -6.02 -1.64 3.06
C SER A 52 -7.40 -1.13 3.44
N LEU A 53 -8.45 -1.86 3.09
CA LEU A 53 -9.79 -1.58 3.58
C LEU A 53 -10.10 -2.42 4.82
N ASP A 54 -10.78 -1.81 5.79
CA ASP A 54 -11.43 -2.56 6.87
C ASP A 54 -12.75 -3.17 6.37
N ASN A 55 -13.25 -4.19 7.06
CA ASN A 55 -14.56 -4.78 6.78
C ASN A 55 -15.71 -3.76 6.88
N SER A 56 -15.49 -2.66 7.61
CA SER A 56 -16.42 -1.55 7.76
C SER A 56 -16.35 -0.51 6.63
N GLY A 57 -15.49 -0.70 5.63
CA GLY A 57 -15.29 0.22 4.51
C GLY A 57 -14.39 1.42 4.82
N PHE A 58 -13.66 1.41 5.93
CA PHE A 58 -12.69 2.47 6.26
C PHE A 58 -11.33 2.20 5.64
N LEU A 59 -10.62 3.26 5.26
CA LEU A 59 -9.26 3.17 4.76
C LEU A 59 -8.28 3.04 5.91
N ILE A 60 -7.56 1.92 5.94
CA ILE A 60 -6.49 1.67 6.89
C ILE A 60 -5.15 2.03 6.25
N PHE A 61 -4.45 3.02 6.81
CA PHE A 61 -3.08 3.36 6.47
C PHE A 61 -2.12 2.62 7.40
N HIS A 62 -1.25 1.77 6.85
CA HIS A 62 -0.23 1.03 7.59
C HIS A 62 1.12 1.74 7.50
N TYR A 63 1.74 2.02 8.66
CA TYR A 63 3.03 2.68 8.74
C TYR A 63 3.89 2.15 9.89
N TRP A 64 5.21 2.29 9.78
CA TRP A 64 6.13 1.94 10.84
C TRP A 64 6.21 3.03 11.90
N THR A 65 6.28 2.62 13.17
CA THR A 65 6.61 3.55 14.26
C THR A 65 8.09 3.90 14.28
N ASN A 66 8.42 5.02 14.95
CA ASN A 66 9.80 5.43 15.17
C ASN A 66 10.56 4.51 16.15
N ARG A 67 9.85 3.75 17.00
CA ARG A 67 10.46 2.87 18.00
C ARG A 67 10.15 1.41 17.65
N GLY A 68 11.12 0.74 17.03
CA GLY A 68 11.18 -0.73 17.02
C GLY A 68 10.48 -1.45 15.88
N ASN A 69 10.31 -0.82 14.70
CA ASN A 69 9.70 -1.47 13.52
C ASN A 69 8.38 -2.18 13.86
N ILE A 70 7.53 -1.50 14.63
CA ILE A 70 6.16 -1.95 14.87
C ILE A 70 5.28 -1.31 13.81
N THR A 71 4.45 -2.11 13.14
CA THR A 71 3.43 -1.62 12.21
C THR A 71 2.24 -1.10 12.99
N VAL A 72 1.87 0.15 12.73
CA VAL A 72 0.66 0.77 13.23
C VAL A 72 -0.30 0.98 12.06
N SER A 73 -1.58 0.83 12.36
CA SER A 73 -2.68 0.95 11.42
C SER A 73 -3.58 2.09 11.87
N ALA A 74 -3.76 3.08 11.02
CA ALA A 74 -4.64 4.22 11.28
C ALA A 74 -5.86 4.18 10.36
N GLN A 75 -7.05 4.35 10.94
CA GLN A 75 -8.30 4.37 10.19
C GLN A 75 -8.62 5.79 9.72
N ASN A 76 -9.05 5.88 8.47
CA ASN A 76 -9.40 7.11 7.78
C ASN A 76 -10.76 6.96 7.09
N SER A 77 -11.42 8.09 6.92
CA SER A 77 -12.68 8.19 6.19
C SER A 77 -12.68 9.44 5.32
N VAL A 78 -13.68 9.55 4.45
CA VAL A 78 -13.85 10.69 3.55
C VAL A 78 -15.01 11.51 4.08
N ASP A 79 -14.81 12.82 4.17
CA ASP A 79 -15.84 13.76 4.61
C ASP A 79 -16.88 14.01 3.49
N GLU A 80 -17.86 14.86 3.80
CA GLU A 80 -18.90 15.29 2.85
C GLU A 80 -18.34 16.10 1.65
N ASN A 81 -17.12 16.60 1.75
CA ASN A 81 -16.45 17.38 0.72
C ASN A 81 -15.52 16.52 -0.15
N GLY A 82 -15.45 15.20 0.09
CA GLY A 82 -14.53 14.33 -0.64
C GLY A 82 -13.08 14.45 -0.16
N LYS A 83 -12.84 14.94 1.07
CA LYS A 83 -11.52 15.00 1.69
C LYS A 83 -11.32 13.87 2.68
N LEU A 84 -10.17 13.22 2.59
CA LEU A 84 -9.71 12.24 3.55
C LEU A 84 -9.42 12.91 4.90
N TYR A 85 -9.87 12.28 5.98
CA TYR A 85 -9.58 12.70 7.34
C TYR A 85 -9.35 11.47 8.23
N LYS A 86 -8.57 11.66 9.30
CA LYS A 86 -8.33 10.63 10.33
C LYS A 86 -9.52 10.48 11.24
N LEU A 87 -9.93 9.24 11.51
CA LEU A 87 -11.01 8.96 12.47
C LEU A 87 -10.55 9.10 13.93
N PHE A 88 -9.30 8.72 14.20
CA PHE A 88 -8.71 8.80 15.53
C PHE A 88 -7.39 9.55 15.46
N SER A 89 -7.27 10.62 16.26
CA SER A 89 -6.03 11.36 16.41
C SER A 89 -5.40 10.99 17.74
N TYR A 90 -4.38 10.12 17.70
CA TYR A 90 -3.53 9.87 18.86
C TYR A 90 -2.19 10.56 18.65
N HIS A 91 -2.08 11.77 19.17
CA HIS A 91 -0.81 12.49 19.31
C HIS A 91 -0.39 12.38 20.77
N TYR A 92 0.76 11.78 21.03
CA TYR A 92 1.34 11.81 22.37
C TYR A 92 1.73 13.26 22.73
N PRO A 93 1.66 13.67 24.00
CA PRO A 93 2.15 14.98 24.42
C PRO A 93 3.58 15.22 23.94
N GLY A 94 3.79 16.30 23.17
CA GLY A 94 5.07 16.64 22.55
C GLY A 94 5.30 16.06 21.14
N GLN A 95 4.37 15.27 20.61
CA GLN A 95 4.41 14.79 19.23
C GLN A 95 3.64 15.74 18.31
N ASN A 96 4.37 16.57 17.56
CA ASN A 96 3.78 17.54 16.63
C ASN A 96 3.56 16.99 15.22
N TRP A 97 3.97 15.74 14.96
CA TRP A 97 3.97 15.15 13.63
C TRP A 97 3.71 13.64 13.68
N CYS A 98 2.90 13.14 12.75
CA CYS A 98 2.80 11.70 12.49
C CYS A 98 2.73 11.42 10.98
N PRO A 99 3.23 10.26 10.52
CA PRO A 99 3.17 9.87 9.10
C PRO A 99 1.77 9.88 8.49
N LEU A 100 0.75 9.70 9.33
CA LEU A 100 -0.64 9.76 8.90
C LEU A 100 -1.05 11.15 8.42
N ASP A 101 -0.59 12.21 9.11
CA ASP A 101 -0.92 13.59 8.75
C ASP A 101 -0.37 13.89 7.34
N ASP A 102 0.91 13.54 7.08
CA ASP A 102 1.53 13.69 5.75
C ASP A 102 0.81 12.87 4.66
N PHE A 103 0.35 11.66 5.00
CA PHE A 103 -0.40 10.83 4.06
C PHE A 103 -1.73 11.48 3.69
N ILE A 104 -2.47 12.00 4.67
CA ILE A 104 -3.75 12.66 4.46
C ILE A 104 -3.57 13.91 3.59
N ASP A 105 -2.59 14.75 3.91
CA ASP A 105 -2.33 15.97 3.15
C ASP A 105 -2.00 15.64 1.69
N LYS A 106 -1.06 14.72 1.44
CA LYS A 106 -0.74 14.31 0.07
C LYS A 106 -1.88 13.61 -0.64
N ALA A 107 -2.67 12.79 0.06
CA ALA A 107 -3.81 12.11 -0.53
C ALA A 107 -4.87 13.10 -0.99
N ASN A 108 -5.14 14.14 -0.19
CA ASN A 108 -6.07 15.21 -0.52
C ASN A 108 -5.55 16.16 -1.61
N GLU A 109 -4.23 16.31 -1.75
CA GLU A 109 -3.63 17.05 -2.86
C GLU A 109 -3.62 16.26 -4.18
N THR A 110 -3.44 14.93 -4.10
CA THR A 110 -3.25 14.07 -5.27
C THR A 110 -4.57 13.54 -5.82
N PHE A 111 -5.50 13.21 -4.94
CA PHE A 111 -6.73 12.49 -5.29
C PHE A 111 -7.97 13.32 -4.97
N THR A 112 -9.03 13.09 -5.75
CA THR A 112 -10.36 13.61 -5.46
C THR A 112 -11.25 12.42 -5.10
N PHE A 113 -11.61 12.31 -3.82
CA PHE A 113 -12.48 11.23 -3.36
C PHE A 113 -13.94 11.56 -3.62
N THR A 114 -14.73 10.54 -3.96
CA THR A 114 -16.18 10.67 -3.99
C THR A 114 -16.67 10.86 -2.56
N PRO A 115 -17.45 11.92 -2.26
CA PRO A 115 -17.94 12.18 -0.91
C PRO A 115 -18.60 10.95 -0.27
N GLY A 116 -18.33 10.72 1.01
CA GLY A 116 -19.13 9.79 1.79
C GLY A 116 -20.56 10.29 1.86
N ARG A 117 -21.56 9.41 1.66
CA ARG A 117 -22.94 9.81 1.97
C ARG A 117 -23.00 10.24 3.43
N PRO A 118 -23.67 11.36 3.78
CA PRO A 118 -23.85 11.73 5.17
C PRO A 118 -24.54 10.56 5.88
N ARG A 119 -23.97 10.14 7.01
CA ARG A 119 -24.48 9.03 7.83
C ARG A 119 -25.71 9.55 8.60
N ASN A 120 -26.79 9.83 7.87
CA ASN A 120 -28.09 10.19 8.42
C ASN A 120 -28.92 8.90 8.54
N GLU A 121 -28.78 8.22 9.68
CA GLU A 121 -29.75 7.23 10.18
C GLU A 121 -29.99 7.46 11.67
#